data_AF-A0A9E4CVL2-F1
#
_entry.id   AF-A0A9E4CVL2-F1
#
_cell.length_a   1.000
_cell.length_b   1.000
_cell.length_c   1.000
_cell.angle_alpha   90.00
_cell.angle_beta   90.00
_cell.angle_gamma   90.00
#
_symmetry.space_group_name_H-M   'P 1'
#
loop_
_entity.id
_entity.type
_entity.pdbx_description
1 polymer ?
#
loop_
_entity_poly.entity_id
_entity_poly.type
_entity_poly.pdbx_seq_one_letter_code
_entity_poly.pdbx_strand_id
1 'polypeptide(L)'
;MAQAPTLFPICSHRFLVSLPAEGPRAVLSVWQAVDSIFYGNDLADYLATEFGIDRPDWAADEPPRVPVWEDLFDLFGEWNTDEAT
;
A
#
# COMPACT_ATOMS: atom_id res chain seq x y z
N MET A 1 5.21 -17.17 10.28
CA MET A 1 4.70 -16.32 9.20
C MET A 1 3.60 -15.46 9.76
N ALA A 2 3.69 -14.14 9.63
CA ALA A 2 2.59 -13.26 10.02
C ALA A 2 1.42 -13.46 9.04
N GLN A 3 0.19 -13.39 9.55
CA GLN A 3 -0.99 -13.52 8.72
C GLN A 3 -1.14 -12.27 7.86
N ALA A 4 -1.30 -12.45 6.53
CA ALA A 4 -1.55 -11.34 5.63
C ALA A 4 -2.83 -10.59 6.05
N PRO A 5 -2.79 -9.25 6.09
CA PRO A 5 -3.96 -8.46 6.43
C PRO A 5 -5.02 -8.59 5.33
N THR A 6 -6.29 -8.55 5.72
CA THR A 6 -7.41 -8.46 4.78
C THR A 6 -7.28 -7.21 3.92
N LEU A 7 -7.58 -7.37 2.63
CA LEU A 7 -7.63 -6.30 1.63
C LEU A 7 -9.10 -5.99 1.29
N PHE A 8 -9.51 -4.75 1.50
CA PHE A 8 -10.84 -4.28 1.13
C PHE A 8 -10.80 -3.64 -0.26
N PRO A 9 -11.52 -4.14 -1.26
CA PRO A 9 -11.53 -3.52 -2.58
C PRO A 9 -12.16 -2.13 -2.52
N ILE A 10 -11.48 -1.14 -3.13
CA ILE A 10 -12.00 0.23 -3.22
C ILE A 10 -12.48 0.48 -4.65
N CYS A 11 -11.56 0.46 -5.61
CA CYS A 11 -11.82 0.71 -7.02
C CYS A 11 -10.72 0.08 -7.88
N SER A 12 -11.08 -0.51 -9.03
CA SER A 12 -10.11 -1.08 -9.97
C SER A 12 -9.16 -2.07 -9.25
N HIS A 13 -7.86 -1.88 -9.35
CA HIS A 13 -6.81 -2.70 -8.72
C HIS A 13 -6.35 -2.17 -7.36
N ARG A 14 -7.14 -1.30 -6.70
CA ARG A 14 -6.79 -0.65 -5.43
C ARG A 14 -7.53 -1.24 -4.25
N PHE A 15 -6.80 -1.46 -3.16
CA PHE A 15 -7.28 -2.11 -1.95
C PHE A 15 -6.85 -1.36 -0.70
N LEU A 16 -7.77 -1.16 0.24
CA LEU A 16 -7.43 -0.69 1.59
C LEU A 16 -6.93 -1.86 2.43
N VAL A 17 -5.78 -1.69 3.07
CA VAL A 17 -5.24 -2.69 4.00
C VAL A 17 -6.02 -2.60 5.33
N SER A 18 -6.30 -3.75 5.97
CA SER A 18 -7.03 -3.80 7.25
C SER A 18 -6.21 -3.43 8.50
N LEU A 19 -4.88 -3.32 8.35
CA LEU A 19 -3.95 -2.97 9.41
C LEU A 19 -3.30 -1.61 9.14
N PRO A 20 -2.96 -0.85 10.19
CA PRO A 20 -3.32 -1.08 11.60
C PRO A 20 -4.83 -0.93 11.86
N ALA A 21 -5.32 -1.53 12.97
CA ALA A 21 -6.75 -1.47 13.32
C ALA A 21 -7.22 -0.04 13.63
N GLU A 22 -6.34 0.75 14.23
CA GLU A 22 -6.53 2.16 14.52
C GLU A 22 -5.46 2.98 13.81
N GLY A 23 -5.83 4.17 13.34
CA GLY A 23 -4.94 5.07 12.59
C GLY A 23 -5.07 4.94 11.06
N PRO A 24 -4.14 5.57 10.32
CA PRO A 24 -4.14 5.53 8.87
C PRO A 24 -3.92 4.11 8.37
N ARG A 25 -4.50 3.79 7.22
CA ARG A 25 -4.39 2.47 6.59
C ARG A 25 -4.02 2.65 5.13
N ALA A 26 -2.92 2.03 4.73
CA ALA A 26 -2.40 2.19 3.38
C ALA A 26 -3.39 1.68 2.32
N VAL A 27 -3.33 2.30 1.15
CA VAL A 27 -3.96 1.80 -0.07
C VAL A 27 -2.88 1.13 -0.92
N LEU A 28 -3.09 -0.15 -1.23
CA LEU A 28 -2.25 -0.91 -2.14
C LEU A 28 -2.84 -0.89 -3.54
N SER A 29 -1.99 -0.75 -4.54
CA SER A 29 -2.32 -1.16 -5.91
C SER A 29 -1.74 -2.54 -6.14
N VAL A 30 -2.56 -3.51 -6.54
CA VAL A 30 -2.13 -4.91 -6.80
C VAL A 30 -2.43 -5.26 -8.25
N TRP A 31 -1.39 -5.33 -9.08
CA TRP A 31 -1.49 -5.72 -10.48
C TRP A 31 -0.75 -7.03 -10.74
N GLN A 32 -1.45 -7.99 -11.36
CA GLN A 32 -0.92 -9.32 -11.73
C GLN A 32 -0.09 -10.04 -10.65
N ALA A 33 -0.42 -9.82 -9.38
CA ALA A 33 0.22 -10.38 -8.17
C ALA A 33 1.70 -10.00 -7.94
N VAL A 34 2.48 -9.67 -8.97
CA VAL A 34 3.90 -9.29 -8.86
C VAL A 34 4.12 -7.78 -8.74
N ASP A 35 3.23 -6.98 -9.34
CA ASP A 35 3.33 -5.52 -9.34
C ASP A 35 2.40 -4.95 -8.26
N SER A 36 2.77 -5.19 -7.01
CA SER A 36 2.11 -4.57 -5.86
C SER A 36 2.90 -3.34 -5.40
N ILE A 37 2.24 -2.24 -5.09
CA ILE A 37 2.88 -1.03 -4.52
C ILE A 37 1.99 -0.39 -3.47
N PHE A 38 2.60 0.39 -2.56
CA PHE A 38 1.88 1.41 -1.81
C PHE A 38 1.48 2.54 -2.76
N TYR A 39 0.18 2.71 -2.95
CA TYR A 39 -0.39 3.69 -3.87
C TYR A 39 -0.91 4.93 -3.14
N GLY A 40 -1.35 4.79 -1.89
CA GLY A 40 -1.75 5.90 -1.04
C GLY A 40 -1.43 5.63 0.43
N ASN A 41 -1.03 6.69 1.14
CA ASN A 41 -0.64 6.63 2.55
C ASN A 41 -1.83 6.30 3.46
N ASP A 42 -2.98 6.87 3.11
CA ASP A 42 -4.29 6.52 3.65
C ASP A 42 -5.36 6.65 2.56
N LEU A 43 -6.63 6.46 2.95
CA LEU A 43 -7.73 6.56 1.99
C LEU A 43 -7.88 7.99 1.43
N ALA A 44 -7.58 9.03 2.21
CA ALA A 44 -7.78 10.41 1.78
C ALA A 44 -6.71 10.86 0.80
N ASP A 45 -5.44 10.52 1.08
CA ASP A 45 -4.33 10.69 0.17
C ASP A 45 -4.56 9.95 -1.16
N TYR A 46 -5.06 8.71 -1.09
CA TYR A 46 -5.47 7.95 -2.28
C TYR A 46 -6.54 8.70 -3.09
N LEU A 47 -7.61 9.17 -2.44
CA LEU A 47 -8.70 9.86 -3.15
C LEU A 47 -8.22 11.16 -3.80
N ALA A 48 -7.34 11.91 -3.11
CA ALA A 48 -6.72 13.12 -3.65
C ALA A 48 -5.91 12.80 -4.91
N THR A 49 -5.09 11.76 -4.86
CA THR A 49 -4.23 11.34 -5.98
C THR A 49 -5.04 10.78 -7.16
N GLU A 50 -6.02 9.91 -6.89
CA GLU A 50 -6.78 9.22 -7.94
C GLU A 50 -7.75 10.15 -8.68
N PHE A 51 -8.37 11.09 -7.96
CA PHE A 51 -9.44 11.93 -8.50
C PHE A 51 -9.03 13.40 -8.68
N GLY A 52 -7.80 13.78 -8.34
CA GLY A 52 -7.31 15.15 -8.46
C GLY A 52 -8.05 16.14 -7.57
N ILE A 53 -8.51 15.70 -6.41
CA ILE A 53 -9.16 16.56 -5.40
C ILE A 53 -8.14 17.05 -4.38
N ASP A 54 -8.50 18.11 -3.64
CA ASP A 54 -7.62 18.66 -2.61
C ASP A 54 -7.31 17.62 -1.54
N ARG A 55 -6.01 17.36 -1.32
CA ARG A 55 -5.53 16.52 -0.23
C ARG A 55 -5.74 17.25 1.09
N PRO A 56 -6.52 16.69 2.04
CA PRO A 56 -6.75 17.35 3.30
C PRO A 56 -5.49 17.31 4.20
N ASP A 57 -5.34 18.33 5.05
CA ASP A 57 -4.17 18.48 5.95
C ASP A 57 -3.99 17.33 6.95
N TRP A 58 -5.03 16.53 7.19
CA TRP A 58 -4.99 15.38 8.09
C TRP A 58 -4.61 14.07 7.41
N ALA A 59 -4.48 14.06 6.07
CA ALA A 59 -4.06 12.87 5.33
C ALA A 59 -2.63 12.49 5.72
N ALA A 60 -2.40 11.20 5.89
CA ALA A 60 -1.10 10.67 6.31
C ALA A 60 0.01 11.03 5.31
N ASP A 61 1.15 11.48 5.83
CA ASP A 61 2.33 11.83 5.02
C ASP A 61 3.14 10.63 4.54
N GLU A 62 3.01 9.50 5.24
CA GLU A 62 3.64 8.23 4.90
C GLU A 62 2.67 7.06 5.13
N PRO A 63 2.81 5.95 4.39
CA PRO A 63 1.97 4.78 4.63
C PRO A 63 2.34 4.16 5.99
N PRO A 64 1.36 3.62 6.74
CA PRO A 64 1.66 2.90 7.97
C PRO A 64 2.49 1.65 7.69
N ARG A 65 3.32 1.28 8.68
CA ARG A 65 4.09 0.05 8.66
C ARG A 65 3.17 -1.17 8.60
N VAL A 66 3.32 -2.03 7.59
CA VAL A 66 2.58 -3.30 7.51
C VAL A 66 3.55 -4.47 7.29
N PRO A 67 3.88 -5.24 8.35
CA PRO A 67 5.01 -6.18 8.33
C PRO A 67 4.97 -7.19 7.18
N VAL A 68 3.81 -7.79 6.88
CA VAL A 68 3.71 -8.80 5.82
C VAL A 68 4.01 -8.22 4.43
N TRP A 69 3.64 -6.97 4.18
CA TRP A 69 3.87 -6.34 2.89
C TRP A 69 5.27 -5.75 2.78
N GLU A 70 5.82 -5.23 3.88
CA GLU A 70 7.24 -4.84 3.91
C GLU A 70 8.13 -6.04 3.66
N ASP A 71 7.92 -7.18 4.33
CA ASP A 71 8.68 -8.40 4.09
C ASP A 71 8.58 -8.85 2.62
N LEU A 72 7.40 -8.69 1.99
CA LEU A 72 7.19 -9.01 0.59
C LEU A 72 7.91 -8.03 -0.35
N PHE A 73 7.87 -6.74 -0.06
CA PHE A 73 8.52 -5.71 -0.88
C PHE A 73 10.04 -5.71 -0.70
N ASP A 74 10.53 -5.95 0.51
CA ASP A 74 11.95 -6.16 0.78
C ASP A 74 12.46 -7.36 0.01
N LEU A 75 11.72 -8.48 0.03
CA LEU A 75 12.03 -9.65 -0.80
C LEU A 75 12.09 -9.29 -2.29
N PHE A 76 11.12 -8.56 -2.83
CA PHE A 76 11.17 -8.15 -4.23
C PHE A 76 12.29 -7.14 -4.54
N GLY A 77 12.65 -6.28 -3.59
CA GLY A 77 13.78 -5.36 -3.69
C GLY A 77 15.10 -6.11 -3.77
N GLU A 78 15.29 -7.12 -2.93
CA GLU A 78 16.47 -8.00 -2.91
C GLU A 78 16.62 -8.78 -4.23
N TRP A 79 15.53 -9.34 -4.78
CA TRP A 79 15.57 -10.06 -6.06
C TRP A 79 15.98 -9.16 -7.23
N ASN A 80 15.55 -7.89 -7.23
CA ASN A 80 15.95 -6.93 -8.27
C ASN A 80 17.43 -6.53 -8.18
N THR A 81 18.07 -6.64 -7.01
CA THR A 81 19.51 -6.38 -6.87
C THR A 81 20.40 -7.53 -7.33
N ASP A 82 19.90 -8.76 -7.36
CA ASP A 82 20.68 -9.94 -7.79
C ASP A 82 20.76 -10.11 -9.32
N GLU A 83 19.88 -9.46 -10.09
CA GLU A 83 19.88 -9.50 -11.56
C GLU A 83 20.70 -8.36 -12.22
N ALA A 84 21.36 -7.51 -11.41
CA ALA A 84 22.16 -6.37 -11.89
C ALA A 84 23.69 -6.63 -11.97
N THR A 85 24.13 -7.88 -12.06
CA THR A 85 25.56 -8.26 -12.26
C THR A 85 25.79 -9.01 -13.56
#